data_AF-A0A850I2E1-F1
#
_entry.id   AF-A0A850I2E1-F1
#
_cell.length_a   1.000
_cell.length_b   1.000
_cell.length_c   1.000
_cell.angle_alpha   90.00
_cell.angle_beta   90.00
_cell.angle_gamma   90.00
#
_symmetry.space_group_name_H-M   'P 1'
#
loop_
_entity.id
_entity.type
_entity.pdbx_description
1 polymer ?
#
loop_
_entity_poly.entity_id
_entity_poly.type
_entity_poly.pdbx_seq_one_letter_code
_entity_poly.pdbx_strand_id
1 'polypeptide(L)'
;MALTIVSASEPVWANAEHTMIDLTVRFAELGSVPFLATKDDTEPHGKILFERAVAGAYGAVAPYPKSSAQDLADYKTSLMAKVDAKAEQIRGTYLTIGSGQAMVYQRKGEEVARLANDPDPDPANYPILSATVGIEGATIQEVAALVNATQEAWVKIAAAIETARLGGKAAIDAATSVQAANEAFDAIKWPPNYPG
;
A
#
# COMPACT_ATOMS: atom_id res chain seq x y z
N MET A 1 39.43 -0.28 27.63
CA MET A 1 40.77 0.05 27.07
C MET A 1 40.51 0.94 25.88
N ALA A 2 41.10 2.13 25.79
CA ALA A 2 40.79 3.04 24.68
C ALA A 2 41.40 2.50 23.38
N LEU A 3 40.56 2.21 22.38
CA LEU A 3 40.97 1.83 21.04
C LEU A 3 41.18 3.09 20.19
N THR A 4 42.24 3.09 19.37
CA THR A 4 42.58 4.19 18.50
C THR A 4 41.85 4.04 17.17
N ILE A 5 40.88 4.92 16.90
CA ILE A 5 40.12 4.94 15.64
C ILE A 5 41.03 5.44 14.52
N VAL A 6 41.28 4.61 13.49
CA VAL A 6 42.02 5.02 12.29
C VAL A 6 41.09 5.51 11.19
N SER A 7 40.02 4.77 10.92
CA SER A 7 39.00 5.12 9.92
C SER A 7 37.69 4.40 10.22
N ALA A 8 36.58 4.92 9.69
CA ALA A 8 35.30 4.23 9.68
C ALA A 8 34.56 4.47 8.36
N SER A 9 33.69 3.54 7.97
CA SER A 9 32.94 3.57 6.73
C SER A 9 31.60 2.83 6.86
N GLU A 10 30.73 3.01 5.87
CA GLU A 10 29.43 2.35 5.77
C GLU A 10 28.52 2.55 7.00
N PRO A 11 28.34 3.79 7.51
CA PRO A 11 27.46 4.02 8.64
C PRO A 11 26.00 3.74 8.25
N VAL A 12 25.29 2.95 9.05
CA VAL A 12 23.86 2.65 8.90
C VAL A 12 23.19 2.74 10.26
N TRP A 13 22.03 3.38 10.36
CA TRP A 13 21.23 3.35 11.58
C TRP A 13 20.88 1.90 11.92
N ALA A 14 21.15 1.49 13.17
CA ALA A 14 20.90 0.14 13.66
C ALA A 14 19.53 0.00 14.36
N ASN A 15 18.81 1.11 14.55
CA ASN A 15 17.44 1.15 15.05
C ASN A 15 16.66 2.39 14.57
N ALA A 16 15.33 2.35 14.72
CA ALA A 16 14.43 3.41 14.28
C ALA A 16 14.55 4.70 15.12
N GLU A 17 14.99 4.59 16.38
CA GLU A 17 15.14 5.74 17.29
C GLU A 17 16.41 6.57 17.00
N HIS A 18 17.24 6.14 16.05
CA HIS A 18 18.50 6.79 15.69
C HIS A 18 19.43 6.99 16.90
N THR A 19 19.53 5.97 17.75
CA THR A 19 20.42 5.96 18.93
C THR A 19 21.61 5.03 18.78
N MET A 20 21.63 4.22 17.72
CA MET A 20 22.67 3.24 17.43
C MET A 20 23.02 3.25 15.93
N ILE A 21 24.31 3.15 15.59
CA ILE A 21 24.81 3.09 14.21
C ILE A 21 25.73 1.88 14.08
N ASP A 22 25.46 1.04 13.09
CA ASP A 22 26.39 0.02 12.59
C ASP A 22 27.38 0.65 11.60
N LEU A 23 28.67 0.41 11.78
CA LEU A 23 29.72 0.86 10.87
C LEU A 23 30.88 -0.13 10.84
N THR A 24 31.64 -0.11 9.75
CA THR A 24 32.93 -0.81 9.66
C THR A 24 34.01 0.12 10.18
N VAL A 25 34.70 -0.27 11.26
CA VAL A 25 35.73 0.56 11.92
C VAL A 25 37.08 -0.12 11.84
N ARG A 26 38.11 0.64 11.42
CA ARG A 26 39.51 0.24 11.55
C ARG A 26 40.09 0.83 12.82
N PHE A 27 40.34 -0.01 13.81
CA PHE A 27 41.13 0.34 14.99
C PHE A 27 42.61 0.03 14.76
N ALA A 28 43.51 0.81 15.35
CA ALA A 28 44.96 0.56 15.25
C ALA A 28 45.35 -0.78 15.88
N GLU A 29 44.63 -1.18 16.94
CA GLU A 29 44.91 -2.34 17.77
C GLU A 29 44.26 -3.63 17.23
N LEU A 30 43.12 -3.52 16.54
CA LEU A 30 42.28 -4.67 16.14
C LEU A 30 42.12 -4.83 14.62
N GLY A 31 42.60 -3.87 13.83
CA GLY A 31 42.31 -3.85 12.40
C GLY A 31 40.85 -3.49 12.11
N SER A 32 40.32 -3.93 10.98
CA SER A 32 38.97 -3.57 10.50
C SER A 32 37.92 -4.56 11.03
N VAL A 33 36.94 -4.05 11.77
CA VAL A 33 35.88 -4.86 12.41
C VAL A 33 34.52 -4.19 12.23
N PRO A 34 33.42 -4.97 12.15
CA PRO A 34 32.09 -4.41 12.34
C PRO A 34 31.96 -3.89 13.78
N PHE A 35 31.37 -2.72 13.95
CA PHE A 35 31.21 -2.08 15.25
C PHE A 35 29.85 -1.37 15.33
N LEU A 36 29.15 -1.60 16.44
CA LEU A 36 27.89 -0.95 16.76
C LEU A 36 28.18 0.20 17.74
N ALA A 37 28.18 1.43 17.23
CA ALA A 37 28.38 2.62 18.04
C ALA A 37 27.03 3.13 18.57
N THR A 38 26.99 3.54 19.83
CA THR A 38 25.76 4.05 20.45
C THR A 38 25.95 5.45 21.01
N LYS A 39 24.86 6.23 21.08
CA LYS A 39 24.87 7.56 21.70
C LYS A 39 25.37 7.51 23.16
N ASP A 40 24.98 6.46 23.87
CA ASP A 40 25.23 6.27 25.30
C ASP A 40 26.29 5.19 25.57
N ASP A 41 27.25 5.01 24.65
CA ASP A 41 28.25 3.94 24.73
C ASP A 41 29.00 3.93 26.06
N THR A 42 29.40 2.77 26.57
CA THR A 42 30.21 2.73 27.79
C THR A 42 31.65 3.13 27.48
N GLU A 43 32.15 2.76 26.31
CA GLU A 43 33.52 3.02 25.93
C GLU A 43 33.65 4.37 25.21
N PRO A 44 34.68 5.19 25.52
CA PRO A 44 34.86 6.51 24.91
C PRO A 44 34.90 6.51 23.37
N HIS A 45 35.47 5.46 22.77
CA HIS A 45 35.58 5.36 21.31
C HIS A 45 34.23 5.14 20.63
N GLY A 46 33.29 4.44 21.28
CA GLY A 46 31.94 4.25 20.74
C GLY A 46 31.15 5.56 20.64
N LYS A 47 31.20 6.40 21.69
CA LYS A 47 30.59 7.74 21.66
C LYS A 47 31.18 8.62 20.57
N ILE A 48 32.51 8.65 20.46
CA ILE A 48 33.23 9.43 19.43
C ILE A 48 32.82 8.96 18.02
N LEU A 49 32.72 7.66 17.80
CA LEU A 49 32.28 7.11 16.51
C LEU A 49 30.84 7.51 16.18
N PHE A 50 29.93 7.41 17.14
CA PHE A 50 28.52 7.81 16.97
C PHE A 50 28.42 9.30 16.61
N GLU A 51 29.02 10.18 17.42
CA GLU A 51 29.01 11.63 17.20
C GLU A 51 29.58 12.01 15.83
N ARG A 52 30.71 11.39 15.44
CA ARG A 52 31.35 11.63 14.14
C ARG A 52 30.51 11.12 12.97
N ALA A 53 29.88 9.95 13.11
CA ALA A 53 28.99 9.42 12.08
C ALA A 53 27.76 10.33 11.88
N VAL A 54 27.12 10.78 12.97
CA VAL A 54 26.00 11.73 12.94
C VAL A 54 26.41 13.07 12.32
N ALA A 55 27.64 13.53 12.60
CA ALA A 55 28.22 14.73 11.98
C ALA A 55 28.62 14.54 10.51
N GLY A 56 28.45 13.35 9.93
CA GLY A 56 28.74 13.04 8.53
C GLY A 56 30.22 12.78 8.22
N ALA A 57 31.07 12.59 9.23
CA ALA A 57 32.51 12.37 9.04
C ALA A 57 32.85 11.09 8.25
N TYR A 58 31.90 10.15 8.17
CA TYR A 58 32.03 8.86 7.49
C TYR A 58 31.06 8.71 6.31
N GLY A 59 30.55 9.83 5.79
CA GLY A 59 29.44 9.87 4.84
C GLY A 59 28.07 9.94 5.52
N ALA A 60 27.01 9.99 4.72
CA ALA A 60 25.64 9.99 5.23
C ALA A 60 25.33 8.64 5.89
N VAL A 61 24.74 8.67 7.08
CA VAL A 61 24.27 7.47 7.79
C VAL A 61 23.08 6.90 7.02
N ALA A 62 23.21 5.69 6.48
CA ALA A 62 22.13 5.02 5.76
C ALA A 62 20.96 4.70 6.70
N PRO A 63 19.72 4.65 6.20
CA PRO A 63 18.53 4.46 7.03
C PRO A 63 18.46 3.04 7.64
N TYR A 64 17.77 2.94 8.77
CA TYR A 64 17.38 1.66 9.37
C TYR A 64 16.09 1.13 8.72
N PRO A 65 15.96 -0.19 8.46
CA PRO A 65 16.97 -1.25 8.63
C PRO A 65 18.03 -1.27 7.52
N LYS A 66 19.22 -1.83 7.83
CA LYS A 66 20.26 -2.18 6.86
C LYS A 66 19.74 -3.26 5.89
N SER A 67 19.08 -2.86 4.81
CA SER A 67 18.51 -3.80 3.84
C SER A 67 19.55 -4.21 2.80
N SER A 68 19.77 -5.52 2.65
CA SER A 68 20.34 -6.02 1.40
C SER A 68 19.34 -5.82 0.25
N ALA A 69 19.79 -5.93 -1.00
CA ALA A 69 18.89 -5.86 -2.15
C ALA A 69 17.80 -6.96 -2.10
N GLN A 70 18.14 -8.13 -1.55
CA GLN A 70 17.20 -9.23 -1.34
C GLN A 70 16.17 -8.89 -0.26
N ASP A 71 16.61 -8.34 0.89
CA ASP A 71 15.70 -7.96 1.97
C ASP A 71 14.71 -6.88 1.51
N LEU A 72 15.16 -5.92 0.69
CA LEU A 72 14.29 -4.91 0.11
C LEU A 72 13.28 -5.53 -0.88
N ALA A 73 13.70 -6.47 -1.73
CA ALA A 73 12.82 -7.14 -2.68
C ALA A 73 11.72 -7.95 -1.98
N ASP A 74 12.09 -8.71 -0.96
CA ASP A 74 11.14 -9.50 -0.15
C ASP A 74 10.19 -8.58 0.63
N TYR A 75 10.70 -7.46 1.15
CA TYR A 75 9.89 -6.46 1.83
C TYR A 75 8.86 -5.81 0.90
N LYS A 76 9.28 -5.39 -0.30
CA LYS A 76 8.37 -4.86 -1.34
C LYS A 76 7.27 -5.86 -1.68
N THR A 77 7.63 -7.14 -1.85
CA THR A 77 6.67 -8.21 -2.13
C THR A 77 5.61 -8.32 -1.04
N SER A 78 6.02 -8.26 0.23
CA SER A 78 5.10 -8.25 1.38
C SER A 78 4.16 -7.04 1.36
N LEU A 79 4.67 -5.83 1.08
CA LEU A 79 3.84 -4.63 0.97
C LEU A 79 2.86 -4.71 -0.19
N MET A 80 3.29 -5.18 -1.36
CA MET A 80 2.41 -5.37 -2.53
C MET A 80 1.26 -6.33 -2.21
N ALA A 81 1.52 -7.41 -1.48
CA ALA A 81 0.48 -8.33 -1.03
C ALA A 81 -0.52 -7.65 -0.08
N LYS A 82 -0.05 -6.78 0.83
CA LYS A 82 -0.93 -5.98 1.70
C LYS A 82 -1.78 -4.98 0.90
N VAL A 83 -1.24 -4.38 -0.15
CA VAL A 83 -1.99 -3.48 -1.05
C VAL A 83 -3.12 -4.24 -1.75
N ASP A 84 -2.83 -5.43 -2.29
CA ASP A 84 -3.85 -6.27 -2.92
C ASP A 84 -4.91 -6.73 -1.90
N ALA A 85 -4.50 -7.16 -0.70
CA ALA A 85 -5.44 -7.52 0.37
C ALA A 85 -6.33 -6.36 0.82
N LYS A 86 -5.78 -5.14 0.90
CA LYS A 86 -6.55 -3.94 1.24
C LYS A 86 -7.57 -3.58 0.17
N ALA A 87 -7.19 -3.69 -1.11
CA ALA A 87 -8.11 -3.49 -2.21
C ALA A 87 -9.30 -4.46 -2.12
N GLU A 88 -9.04 -5.76 -1.91
CA GLU A 88 -10.10 -6.77 -1.73
C GLU A 88 -10.96 -6.52 -0.49
N GLN A 89 -10.35 -6.11 0.63
CA GLN A 89 -11.09 -5.73 1.83
C GLN A 89 -12.09 -4.61 1.54
N ILE A 90 -11.66 -3.56 0.84
CA ILE A 90 -12.53 -2.42 0.51
C ILE A 90 -13.62 -2.87 -0.48
N ARG A 91 -13.28 -3.62 -1.53
CA ARG A 91 -14.28 -4.18 -2.47
C ARG A 91 -15.35 -5.00 -1.74
N GLY A 92 -14.95 -5.78 -0.75
CA GLY A 92 -15.85 -6.55 0.11
C GLY A 92 -16.84 -5.72 0.92
N THR A 93 -16.62 -4.41 1.09
CA THR A 93 -17.60 -3.51 1.74
C THR A 93 -18.71 -3.03 0.82
N TYR A 94 -18.51 -3.12 -0.51
CA TYR A 94 -19.47 -2.67 -1.52
C TYR A 94 -20.20 -3.83 -2.21
N LEU A 95 -19.58 -5.02 -2.24
CA LEU A 95 -20.09 -6.17 -2.98
C LEU A 95 -20.82 -7.14 -2.06
N THR A 96 -22.05 -7.52 -2.43
CA THR A 96 -22.73 -8.66 -1.82
C THR A 96 -22.02 -9.95 -2.23
N ILE A 97 -21.57 -10.74 -1.25
CA ILE A 97 -20.82 -11.97 -1.49
C ILE A 97 -21.74 -13.05 -2.09
N GLY A 98 -21.35 -13.62 -3.24
CA GLY A 98 -21.96 -14.82 -3.82
C GLY A 98 -22.09 -14.78 -5.33
N SER A 99 -21.75 -15.89 -6.01
CA SER A 99 -21.84 -16.04 -7.46
C SER A 99 -23.27 -15.86 -8.00
N GLY A 100 -24.28 -16.29 -7.24
CA GLY A 100 -25.69 -16.12 -7.59
C GLY A 100 -26.12 -14.66 -7.70
N GLN A 101 -25.76 -13.83 -6.73
CA GLN A 101 -26.08 -12.39 -6.77
C GLN A 101 -25.28 -11.65 -7.84
N ALA A 102 -24.02 -12.02 -8.06
CA ALA A 102 -23.22 -11.46 -9.14
C ALA A 102 -23.86 -11.67 -10.51
N MET A 103 -24.41 -12.87 -10.77
CA MET A 103 -25.15 -13.16 -12.00
C MET A 103 -26.42 -12.31 -12.12
N VAL A 104 -27.17 -12.11 -11.04
CA VAL A 104 -28.37 -11.24 -11.04
C VAL A 104 -28.00 -9.80 -11.38
N TYR A 105 -26.94 -9.24 -10.78
CA TYR A 105 -26.49 -7.88 -11.07
C TYR A 105 -25.99 -7.72 -12.51
N GLN A 106 -25.24 -8.68 -13.02
CA GLN A 106 -24.80 -8.68 -14.42
C GLN A 106 -26.02 -8.64 -15.36
N ARG A 107 -27.01 -9.50 -15.12
CA ARG A 107 -28.21 -9.58 -15.94
C ARG A 107 -29.09 -8.33 -15.82
N LYS A 108 -29.21 -7.73 -14.62
CA LYS A 108 -29.85 -6.42 -14.44
C LYS A 108 -29.16 -5.36 -15.32
N GLY A 109 -27.83 -5.32 -15.36
CA GLY A 109 -27.10 -4.39 -16.23
C GLY A 109 -27.34 -4.61 -17.72
N GLU A 110 -27.39 -5.88 -18.17
CA GLU A 110 -27.74 -6.23 -19.56
C GLU A 110 -29.17 -5.77 -19.91
N GLU A 111 -30.15 -5.94 -19.01
CA GLU A 111 -31.52 -5.46 -19.19
C GLU A 111 -31.60 -3.93 -19.24
N VAL A 112 -30.88 -3.23 -18.36
CA VAL A 112 -30.80 -1.76 -18.38
C VAL A 112 -30.21 -1.25 -19.70
N ALA A 113 -29.13 -1.86 -20.18
CA ALA A 113 -28.50 -1.45 -21.43
C ALA A 113 -29.41 -1.66 -22.65
N ARG A 114 -30.20 -2.74 -22.68
CA ARG A 114 -31.21 -2.96 -23.72
C ARG A 114 -32.35 -1.94 -23.62
N LEU A 115 -32.89 -1.73 -22.42
CA LEU A 115 -34.00 -0.81 -22.18
C LEU A 115 -33.67 0.63 -22.60
N ALA A 116 -32.42 1.07 -22.41
CA ALA A 116 -31.96 2.41 -22.79
C ALA A 116 -32.05 2.69 -24.31
N ASN A 117 -32.14 1.65 -25.14
CA ASN A 117 -32.21 1.75 -26.60
C ASN A 117 -33.54 1.26 -27.17
N ASP A 118 -34.51 0.93 -26.31
CA ASP A 118 -35.82 0.40 -26.70
C ASP A 118 -36.89 1.50 -26.68
N PRO A 119 -37.36 1.98 -27.85
CA PRO A 119 -38.34 3.06 -27.91
C PRO A 119 -39.76 2.64 -27.49
N ASP A 120 -40.05 1.34 -27.42
CA ASP A 120 -41.36 0.80 -27.03
C ASP A 120 -41.19 -0.51 -26.22
N PRO A 121 -40.74 -0.41 -24.96
CA PRO A 121 -40.33 -1.58 -24.20
C PRO A 121 -41.51 -2.42 -23.69
N ASP A 122 -41.53 -3.68 -24.10
CA ASP A 122 -42.39 -4.72 -23.51
C ASP A 122 -41.76 -5.25 -22.21
N PRO A 123 -42.41 -5.08 -21.03
CA PRO A 123 -41.91 -5.58 -19.75
C PRO A 123 -41.57 -7.08 -19.72
N ALA A 124 -42.20 -7.90 -20.59
CA ALA A 124 -41.88 -9.33 -20.72
C ALA A 124 -40.45 -9.59 -21.22
N ASN A 125 -39.85 -8.62 -21.92
CA ASN A 125 -38.46 -8.68 -22.40
C ASN A 125 -37.43 -8.29 -21.33
N TYR A 126 -37.86 -7.80 -20.17
CA TYR A 126 -37.03 -7.32 -19.06
C TYR A 126 -37.42 -7.98 -17.74
N PRO A 127 -37.39 -9.33 -17.65
CA PRO A 127 -38.00 -10.07 -16.54
C PRO A 127 -37.39 -9.74 -15.17
N ILE A 128 -36.10 -9.40 -15.08
CA ILE A 128 -35.47 -9.09 -13.79
C ILE A 128 -35.83 -7.68 -13.32
N LEU A 129 -35.84 -6.68 -14.21
CA LEU A 129 -36.27 -5.32 -13.87
C LEU A 129 -37.78 -5.29 -13.57
N SER A 130 -38.59 -5.97 -14.38
CA SER A 130 -40.04 -6.06 -14.19
C SER A 130 -40.41 -6.71 -12.86
N ALA A 131 -39.63 -7.69 -12.40
CA ALA A 131 -39.88 -8.36 -11.12
C ALA A 131 -39.69 -7.48 -9.88
N THR A 132 -39.00 -6.34 -9.99
CA THR A 132 -38.78 -5.40 -8.87
C THR A 132 -39.56 -4.10 -9.00
N VAL A 133 -40.44 -3.97 -10.01
CA VAL A 133 -41.42 -2.88 -10.08
C VAL A 133 -42.35 -2.95 -8.87
N GLY A 134 -42.60 -1.79 -8.25
CA GLY A 134 -43.31 -1.65 -6.99
C GLY A 134 -42.46 -1.89 -5.75
N ILE A 135 -41.21 -2.37 -5.90
CA ILE A 135 -40.24 -2.59 -4.80
C ILE A 135 -39.09 -1.57 -4.90
N GLU A 136 -38.42 -1.53 -6.06
CA GLU A 136 -37.25 -0.68 -6.31
C GLU A 136 -37.62 0.63 -7.05
N GLY A 137 -38.79 0.67 -7.71
CA GLY A 137 -39.30 1.82 -8.45
C GLY A 137 -40.72 1.56 -8.97
N ALA A 138 -41.47 2.60 -9.34
CA ALA A 138 -42.86 2.47 -9.79
C ALA A 138 -43.00 2.00 -11.24
N THR A 139 -41.94 2.13 -12.05
CA THR A 139 -41.90 1.70 -13.46
C THR A 139 -40.59 0.99 -13.78
N ILE A 140 -40.53 0.25 -14.89
CA ILE A 140 -39.28 -0.39 -15.34
C ILE A 140 -38.19 0.64 -15.61
N GLN A 141 -38.55 1.86 -16.04
CA GLN A 141 -37.64 2.97 -16.27
C GLN A 141 -37.05 3.50 -14.96
N GLU A 142 -37.87 3.63 -13.92
CA GLU A 142 -37.39 4.05 -12.60
C GLU A 142 -36.48 3.01 -11.95
N VAL A 143 -36.84 1.73 -12.05
CA VAL A 143 -35.97 0.61 -11.59
C VAL A 143 -34.65 0.63 -12.36
N ALA A 144 -34.69 0.79 -13.69
CA ALA A 144 -33.49 0.88 -14.51
C ALA A 144 -32.60 2.08 -14.15
N ALA A 145 -33.19 3.24 -13.89
CA ALA A 145 -32.48 4.43 -13.47
C ALA A 145 -31.77 4.21 -12.12
N LEU A 146 -32.42 3.56 -11.16
CA LEU A 146 -31.81 3.20 -9.87
C LEU A 146 -30.62 2.26 -10.07
N VAL A 147 -30.81 1.19 -10.85
CA VAL A 147 -29.73 0.22 -11.14
C VAL A 147 -28.55 0.89 -11.84
N ASN A 148 -28.80 1.76 -12.82
CA ASN A 148 -27.73 2.50 -13.51
C ASN A 148 -26.99 3.43 -12.55
N ALA A 149 -27.71 4.16 -11.70
CA ALA A 149 -27.09 5.04 -10.69
C ALA A 149 -26.20 4.26 -9.71
N THR A 150 -26.65 3.08 -9.25
CA THR A 150 -25.84 2.21 -8.38
C THR A 150 -24.60 1.70 -9.11
N GLN A 151 -24.71 1.29 -10.38
CA GLN A 151 -23.57 0.85 -11.18
C GLN A 151 -22.55 1.97 -11.39
N GLU A 152 -23.00 3.17 -11.76
CA GLU A 152 -22.12 4.33 -11.93
C GLU A 152 -21.40 4.72 -10.64
N ALA A 153 -22.10 4.68 -9.50
CA ALA A 153 -21.51 4.91 -8.19
C ALA A 153 -20.42 3.88 -7.87
N TRP A 154 -20.69 2.60 -8.14
CA TRP A 154 -19.70 1.53 -7.98
C TRP A 154 -18.49 1.71 -8.91
N VAL A 155 -18.70 2.02 -10.20
CA VAL A 155 -17.60 2.19 -11.17
C VAL A 155 -16.63 3.29 -10.72
N LYS A 156 -17.14 4.41 -10.19
CA LYS A 156 -16.31 5.49 -9.64
C LYS A 156 -15.44 4.99 -8.48
N ILE A 157 -16.02 4.20 -7.57
CA ILE A 157 -15.29 3.61 -6.45
C ILE A 157 -14.27 2.57 -6.94
N ALA A 158 -14.66 1.67 -7.83
CA ALA A 158 -13.80 0.62 -8.37
C ALA A 158 -12.57 1.22 -9.09
N ALA A 159 -12.77 2.29 -9.86
CA ALA A 159 -11.68 3.04 -10.49
C ALA A 159 -10.74 3.68 -9.45
N ALA A 160 -11.28 4.26 -8.37
CA ALA A 160 -10.47 4.82 -7.29
C ALA A 160 -9.67 3.76 -6.54
N ILE A 161 -10.27 2.59 -6.25
CA ILE A 161 -9.58 1.43 -5.66
C ILE A 161 -8.43 0.99 -6.58
N GLU A 162 -8.68 0.86 -7.88
CA GLU A 162 -7.66 0.39 -8.82
C GLU A 162 -6.52 1.40 -9.01
N THR A 163 -6.84 2.69 -9.01
CA THR A 163 -5.85 3.77 -9.02
C THR A 163 -4.96 3.70 -7.77
N ALA A 164 -5.55 3.55 -6.58
CA ALA A 164 -4.81 3.43 -5.33
C ALA A 164 -3.93 2.17 -5.32
N ARG A 165 -4.48 1.03 -5.78
CA ARG A 165 -3.79 -0.26 -5.81
C ARG A 165 -2.60 -0.26 -6.76
N LEU A 166 -2.81 0.08 -8.02
CA LEU A 166 -1.75 0.07 -9.04
C LEU A 166 -0.75 1.20 -8.81
N GLY A 167 -1.22 2.40 -8.47
CA GLY A 167 -0.35 3.55 -8.16
C GLY A 167 0.52 3.28 -6.93
N GLY A 168 -0.06 2.71 -5.86
CA GLY A 168 0.68 2.31 -4.67
C GLY A 168 1.73 1.24 -4.96
N LYS A 169 1.38 0.19 -5.71
CA LYS A 169 2.33 -0.85 -6.11
C LYS A 169 3.47 -0.29 -6.96
N ALA A 170 3.18 0.62 -7.90
CA ALA A 170 4.20 1.27 -8.70
C ALA A 170 5.16 2.13 -7.85
N ALA A 171 4.63 2.87 -6.86
CA ALA A 171 5.45 3.67 -5.96
C ALA A 171 6.35 2.80 -5.05
N ILE A 172 5.81 1.69 -4.53
CA ILE A 172 6.58 0.70 -3.74
C ILE A 172 7.67 0.05 -4.61
N ASP A 173 7.36 -0.29 -5.86
CA ASP A 173 8.32 -0.89 -6.78
C ASP A 173 9.49 0.05 -7.07
N ALA A 174 9.22 1.34 -7.25
CA ALA A 174 10.24 2.37 -7.48
C ALA A 174 11.12 2.69 -6.25
N ALA A 175 10.73 2.28 -5.04
CA ALA A 175 11.46 2.60 -3.82
C ALA A 175 12.86 1.95 -3.78
N THR A 176 13.89 2.69 -3.37
CA THR A 176 15.27 2.18 -3.28
C THR A 176 15.70 1.83 -1.86
N SER A 177 14.80 1.92 -0.88
CA SER A 177 15.03 1.57 0.52
C SER A 177 13.74 1.10 1.20
N VAL A 178 13.85 0.42 2.33
CA VAL A 178 12.69 -0.01 3.14
C VAL A 178 11.88 1.19 3.65
N GLN A 179 12.57 2.25 4.07
CA GLN A 179 11.90 3.49 4.48
C GLN A 179 11.06 4.07 3.34
N ALA A 180 11.63 4.22 2.14
CA ALA A 180 10.91 4.75 0.99
C ALA A 180 9.73 3.85 0.58
N ALA A 181 9.89 2.53 0.70
CA ALA A 181 8.81 1.57 0.42
C ALA A 181 7.64 1.71 1.42
N ASN A 182 7.94 1.95 2.71
CA ASN A 182 6.93 2.23 3.73
C ASN A 182 6.24 3.57 3.51
N GLU A 183 7.01 4.64 3.26
CA GLU A 183 6.45 5.95 2.95
C GLU A 183 5.52 5.89 1.72
N ALA A 184 5.91 5.15 0.68
CA ALA A 184 5.06 4.91 -0.48
C ALA A 184 3.78 4.14 -0.12
N PHE A 185 3.87 3.13 0.74
CA PHE A 185 2.71 2.36 1.22
C PHE A 185 1.75 3.21 2.06
N ASP A 186 2.27 4.00 3.00
CA ASP A 186 1.48 4.86 3.89
C ASP A 186 0.86 6.05 3.15
N ALA A 187 1.46 6.48 2.05
CA ALA A 187 0.95 7.56 1.21
C ALA A 187 -0.29 7.14 0.38
N ILE A 188 -0.58 5.84 0.23
CA ILE A 188 -1.69 5.34 -0.59
C ILE A 188 -3.02 5.90 -0.07
N LYS A 189 -3.73 6.63 -0.95
CA LYS A 189 -5.04 7.20 -0.65
C LYS A 189 -6.13 6.25 -1.12
N TRP A 190 -6.67 5.49 -0.17
CA TRP A 190 -7.81 4.61 -0.40
C TRP A 190 -9.13 5.39 -0.38
N PRO A 191 -10.12 5.02 -1.22
CA PRO A 191 -11.48 5.54 -1.07
C PRO A 191 -12.07 5.10 0.29
N PRO A 192 -13.07 5.82 0.80
CA PRO A 192 -13.74 5.42 2.05
C PRO A 192 -14.39 4.04 1.90
N ASN A 193 -14.66 3.38 3.03
CA ASN A 193 -15.56 2.23 3.04
C ASN A 193 -16.99 2.71 2.76
N TYR A 194 -17.85 1.82 2.25
CA TYR A 194 -19.27 2.14 2.07
C TYR A 194 -19.90 2.53 3.42
N PRO A 195 -20.53 3.70 3.54
CA PRO A 195 -21.37 4.01 4.70
C PRO A 195 -22.64 3.16 4.55
N GLY A 196 -22.71 2.07 5.31
CA GLY A 196 -23.86 1.15 5.33
C GLY A 196 -25.20 1.86 5.49
#